data_AF-A0ABD4ZS51-F1
#
_entry.id   AF-A0ABD4ZS51-F1
#
_cell.length_a   1.000
_cell.length_b   1.000
_cell.length_c   1.000
_cell.angle_alpha   90.00
_cell.angle_beta   90.00
_cell.angle_gamma   90.00
#
_symmetry.space_group_name_H-M   'P 1'
#
loop_
_entity.id
_entity.type
_entity.pdbx_description
1 polymer ?
#
loop_
_entity_poly.entity_id
_entity_poly.type
_entity_poly.pdbx_seq_one_letter_code
_entity_poly.pdbx_strand_id
1 'polypeptide(L)'
;MAFLVMIPLVIRFIAGTRTWYGTEPIYYILRFFADRWLFCVAIGALLIWFGTTIYYMTKAIGYLNETIQATTQLIEEPTKRITLSSHLIDVQEEMNQLREKSLQDQRAAKEAEQRKNDLIVYLAHDLRTPLTSVIGYLTLLKEEPQLSNAMRNRYTEIALQKAQRLELLISEFFEITRFNLTTIVLQTETTDLSLMLEQLTFEFLPLLEEKNLNWQLNLQKNVLATVDTEKIARVFDNLIRNAINYSYPDSSLLLELVESDSIHIRLTNRGKTIPEEMIGRLFEPFYRMDSSRATATGGTGLGLPIAKEILLASGGDISAESKDETIIFNVRLPKPANS
;
A
#
# COMPACT_ATOMS: atom_id res chain seq x y z
N MET A 1 52.98 -30.04 10.35
CA MET A 1 53.00 -30.03 8.87
C MET A 1 54.44 -30.11 8.32
N ALA A 2 55.36 -29.20 8.67
CA ALA A 2 56.74 -29.20 8.15
C ALA A 2 57.56 -30.47 8.45
N PHE A 3 57.32 -31.13 9.59
CA PHE A 3 58.03 -32.35 9.98
C PHE A 3 57.87 -33.52 8.99
N LEU A 4 56.72 -33.69 8.33
CA LEU A 4 56.46 -34.78 7.39
C LEU A 4 57.33 -34.69 6.11
N VAL A 5 57.69 -33.46 5.71
CA VAL A 5 58.55 -33.20 4.55
C VAL A 5 60.03 -33.21 4.92
N MET A 6 60.37 -32.82 6.16
CA MET A 6 61.74 -32.75 6.65
C MET A 6 62.31 -34.12 7.07
N ILE A 7 61.48 -35.06 7.51
CA ILE A 7 61.93 -36.39 7.98
C ILE A 7 62.71 -37.16 6.90
N PRO A 8 62.23 -37.30 5.64
CA PRO A 8 63.00 -37.98 4.59
C PRO A 8 64.33 -37.30 4.24
N LEU A 9 64.38 -35.96 4.32
CA LEU A 9 65.60 -35.17 4.10
C LEU A 9 66.65 -35.40 5.20
N VAL A 10 66.20 -35.43 6.45
CA VAL A 10 67.05 -35.72 7.63
C VAL A 10 67.55 -37.16 7.61
N ILE A 11 66.70 -38.13 7.23
CA ILE A 11 67.10 -39.53 7.08
C ILE A 11 68.16 -39.69 5.98
N ARG A 12 68.01 -39.00 4.84
CA ARG A 12 69.03 -38.96 3.78
C ARG A 12 70.35 -38.35 4.27
N PHE A 13 70.28 -37.27 5.03
CA PHE A 13 71.47 -36.62 5.60
C PHE A 13 72.22 -37.56 6.55
N ILE A 14 71.51 -38.20 7.50
CA ILE A 14 72.10 -39.16 8.45
C ILE A 14 72.69 -40.37 7.73
N ALA A 15 71.98 -40.91 6.73
CA ALA A 15 72.47 -42.04 5.92
C ALA A 15 73.77 -41.70 5.15
N GLY A 16 74.00 -40.43 4.79
CA GLY A 16 75.21 -39.97 4.11
C GLY A 16 76.40 -39.65 5.02
N THR A 17 76.19 -39.48 6.33
CA THR A 17 77.26 -39.07 7.29
C THR A 17 78.13 -40.22 7.81
N ARG A 18 77.71 -41.48 7.65
CA ARG A 18 78.40 -42.66 8.18
C ARG A 18 78.34 -43.81 7.19
N THR A 19 79.41 -44.60 7.07
CA THR A 19 79.42 -45.84 6.27
C THR A 19 78.78 -46.98 7.07
N TRP A 20 77.66 -47.51 6.57
CA TRP A 20 76.88 -48.56 7.23
C TRP A 20 77.23 -49.93 6.66
N TYR A 21 77.43 -50.93 7.53
CA TYR A 21 77.71 -52.32 7.14
C TYR A 21 76.43 -53.15 7.18
N GLY A 22 76.20 -53.99 6.16
CA GLY A 22 74.91 -54.65 5.85
C GLY A 22 74.42 -55.73 6.83
N THR A 23 74.98 -55.83 8.03
CA THR A 23 74.59 -56.77 9.09
C THR A 23 73.55 -56.21 10.05
N GLU A 24 73.31 -54.89 10.05
CA GLU A 24 72.30 -54.28 10.92
C GLU A 24 70.94 -54.13 10.22
N PRO A 25 69.82 -54.54 10.85
CA PRO A 25 68.49 -54.47 10.24
C PRO A 25 68.06 -53.03 9.89
N ILE A 26 68.62 -52.04 10.58
CA ILE A 26 68.38 -50.60 10.36
C ILE A 26 68.92 -50.13 9.00
N TYR A 27 69.96 -50.78 8.47
CA TYR A 27 70.59 -50.41 7.19
C TYR A 27 69.62 -50.53 6.00
N TYR A 28 68.82 -51.60 5.95
CA TYR A 28 67.85 -51.82 4.88
C TYR A 28 66.75 -50.74 4.86
N ILE A 29 66.33 -50.31 6.06
CA ILE A 29 65.32 -49.26 6.23
C ILE A 29 65.92 -47.91 5.81
N LEU A 30 67.11 -47.56 6.29
CA LEU A 30 67.77 -46.29 5.95
C LEU A 30 68.06 -46.16 4.45
N ARG A 31 68.54 -47.24 3.81
CA ARG A 31 68.82 -47.23 2.36
C ARG A 31 67.57 -47.08 1.52
N PHE A 32 66.47 -47.73 1.89
CA PHE A 32 65.18 -47.58 1.22
C PHE A 32 64.70 -46.13 1.22
N PHE A 33 64.77 -45.46 2.37
CA PHE A 33 64.35 -44.06 2.51
C PHE A 33 65.36 -43.09 1.86
N ALA A 34 66.66 -43.39 1.89
CA ALA A 34 67.70 -42.56 1.26
C ALA A 34 67.66 -42.60 -0.28
N ASP A 35 67.41 -43.77 -0.87
CA ASP A 35 67.34 -43.96 -2.33
C ASP A 35 66.02 -43.41 -2.92
N ARG A 36 64.91 -43.47 -2.16
CA ARG A 36 63.57 -43.03 -2.60
C ARG A 36 63.07 -41.74 -1.93
N TRP A 37 63.97 -40.95 -1.36
CA TRP A 37 63.62 -39.77 -0.56
C TRP A 37 62.71 -38.76 -1.29
N LEU A 38 62.91 -38.52 -2.59
CA LEU A 38 62.06 -37.63 -3.41
C LEU A 38 60.61 -38.11 -3.46
N PHE A 39 60.40 -39.42 -3.60
CA PHE A 39 59.07 -40.03 -3.62
C PHE A 39 58.37 -39.90 -2.26
N CYS A 40 59.11 -40.11 -1.17
CA CYS A 40 58.59 -39.92 0.19
C CYS A 40 58.21 -38.46 0.46
N VAL A 41 59.02 -37.49 0.00
CA VAL A 41 58.70 -36.06 0.10
C VAL A 41 57.47 -35.71 -0.74
N ALA A 42 57.36 -36.21 -1.96
CA ALA A 42 56.20 -35.98 -2.84
C ALA A 42 54.90 -36.53 -2.22
N ILE A 43 54.92 -37.74 -1.64
CA ILE A 43 53.78 -38.30 -0.91
C ILE A 43 53.42 -37.43 0.30
N GLY A 44 54.42 -37.02 1.10
CA GLY A 44 54.19 -36.15 2.25
C GLY A 44 53.54 -34.81 1.85
N ALA A 45 54.02 -34.20 0.77
CA ALA A 45 53.45 -32.97 0.22
C ALA A 45 52.00 -33.17 -0.28
N LEU A 46 51.72 -34.27 -0.98
CA LEU A 46 50.37 -34.62 -1.44
C LEU A 46 49.40 -34.83 -0.28
N LEU A 47 49.82 -35.54 0.79
CA LEU A 47 49.00 -35.76 1.97
C LEU A 47 48.69 -34.45 2.70
N ILE A 48 49.68 -33.55 2.79
CA ILE A 48 49.48 -32.21 3.38
C ILE A 48 48.49 -31.42 2.53
N TRP A 49 48.69 -31.36 1.22
CA TRP A 49 47.80 -30.66 0.30
C TRP A 49 46.36 -31.19 0.36
N PHE A 50 46.20 -32.51 0.37
CA PHE A 50 44.91 -33.17 0.49
C PHE A 50 44.25 -32.87 1.83
N GLY A 51 44.99 -32.95 2.93
CA GLY A 51 44.50 -32.62 4.27
C GLY A 51 44.06 -31.16 4.41
N THR A 52 44.85 -30.20 3.88
CA THR A 52 44.45 -28.79 3.87
C THR A 52 43.22 -28.56 3.01
N THR A 53 43.13 -29.21 1.84
CA THR A 53 42.00 -29.07 0.92
C THR A 53 40.73 -29.61 1.57
N ILE A 54 40.78 -30.79 2.20
CA ILE A 54 39.66 -31.35 2.96
C ILE A 54 39.25 -30.41 4.09
N TYR A 55 40.20 -29.90 4.88
CA TYR A 55 39.89 -29.01 5.99
C TYR A 55 39.14 -27.74 5.54
N TYR A 56 39.61 -27.07 4.50
CA TYR A 56 38.94 -25.89 3.96
C TYR A 56 37.59 -26.23 3.33
N MET A 57 37.48 -27.37 2.64
CA MET A 57 36.20 -27.86 2.10
C MET A 57 35.17 -28.15 3.20
N THR A 58 35.55 -28.86 4.26
CA THR A 58 34.63 -29.17 5.37
C THR A 58 34.15 -27.89 6.04
N LYS A 59 35.03 -26.90 6.19
CA LYS A 59 34.66 -25.59 6.76
C LYS A 59 33.70 -24.82 5.84
N ALA A 60 33.95 -24.81 4.53
CA ALA A 60 33.07 -24.18 3.55
C ALA A 60 31.67 -24.85 3.50
N ILE A 61 31.62 -26.18 3.55
CA ILE A 61 30.36 -26.93 3.64
C ILE A 61 29.61 -26.60 4.94
N GLY A 62 30.32 -26.42 6.05
CA GLY A 62 29.73 -25.99 7.32
C GLY A 62 28.99 -24.67 7.22
N TYR A 63 29.62 -23.65 6.62
CA TYR A 63 28.98 -22.35 6.38
C TYR A 63 27.77 -22.44 5.44
N LEU A 64 27.86 -23.25 4.37
CA LEU A 64 26.72 -23.48 3.48
C LEU A 64 25.55 -24.12 4.24
N ASN A 65 25.79 -25.16 5.03
CA ASN A 65 24.74 -25.79 5.83
C ASN A 65 24.10 -24.83 6.83
N GLU A 66 24.90 -23.94 7.43
CA GLU A 66 24.41 -22.89 8.33
C GLU A 66 23.46 -21.92 7.60
N THR A 67 23.84 -21.46 6.41
CA THR A 67 22.97 -20.59 5.59
C THR A 67 21.70 -21.29 5.12
N ILE A 68 21.77 -22.58 4.77
CA ILE A 68 20.60 -23.39 4.40
C ILE A 68 19.65 -23.52 5.59
N GLN A 69 20.17 -23.83 6.78
CA GLN A 69 19.36 -23.91 8.01
C GLN A 69 18.71 -22.57 8.36
N ALA A 70 19.44 -21.47 8.25
CA ALA A 70 18.89 -20.13 8.44
C ALA A 70 17.79 -19.80 7.42
N THR A 71 17.94 -20.25 6.17
CA THR A 71 16.91 -20.08 5.14
C THR A 71 15.65 -20.91 5.44
N THR A 72 15.80 -22.12 5.95
CA THR A 72 14.66 -22.93 6.41
C THR A 72 13.96 -22.29 7.61
N GLN A 73 14.72 -21.77 8.57
CA GLN A 73 14.16 -21.02 9.72
C GLN A 73 13.41 -19.77 9.30
N LEU A 74 13.82 -19.10 8.21
CA LEU A 74 13.09 -17.95 7.65
C LEU A 74 11.66 -18.32 7.21
N ILE A 75 11.46 -19.56 6.74
CA ILE A 75 10.17 -20.07 6.26
C ILE A 75 9.31 -20.55 7.45
N GLU A 76 9.92 -21.24 8.41
CA GLU A 76 9.21 -21.84 9.55
C GLU A 76 8.92 -20.83 10.69
N GLU A 77 9.87 -19.95 11.00
CA GLU A 77 9.80 -18.95 12.08
C GLU A 77 10.09 -17.53 11.56
N PRO A 78 9.25 -16.96 10.66
CA PRO A 78 9.53 -15.69 9.97
C PRO A 78 9.68 -14.48 10.90
N THR A 79 9.25 -14.56 12.16
CA THR A 79 9.33 -13.49 13.15
C THR A 79 10.65 -13.45 13.92
N LYS A 80 11.46 -14.51 13.89
CA LYS A 80 12.72 -14.60 14.63
C LYS A 80 13.88 -14.01 13.83
N ARG A 81 14.82 -13.35 14.52
CA ARG A 81 16.04 -12.84 13.88
C ARG A 81 16.97 -13.99 13.55
N ILE A 82 17.50 -13.97 12.34
CA ILE A 82 18.53 -14.93 11.92
C ILE A 82 19.85 -14.51 12.56
N THR A 83 20.52 -15.47 13.19
CA THR A 83 21.86 -15.33 13.74
C THR A 83 22.78 -16.33 13.08
N LEU A 84 23.82 -15.84 12.41
CA LEU A 84 24.86 -16.66 11.78
C LEU A 84 26.20 -16.48 12.51
N SER A 85 27.15 -17.35 12.21
CA SER A 85 28.52 -17.28 12.68
C SER A 85 29.17 -15.95 12.32
N SER A 86 30.14 -15.49 13.12
CA SER A 86 30.77 -14.16 12.98
C SER A 86 31.47 -13.91 11.64
N HIS A 87 31.65 -14.94 10.82
CA HIS A 87 32.21 -14.85 9.47
C HIS A 87 31.16 -14.58 8.39
N LEU A 88 29.87 -14.59 8.73
CA LEU A 88 28.73 -14.42 7.84
C LEU A 88 27.83 -13.23 8.25
N ILE A 89 28.39 -12.24 8.95
CA ILE A 89 27.63 -11.09 9.47
C ILE A 89 26.96 -10.31 8.33
N ASP A 90 27.64 -10.12 7.19
CA ASP A 90 27.07 -9.40 6.04
C ASP A 90 25.85 -10.13 5.45
N VAL A 91 25.94 -11.46 5.34
CA VAL A 91 24.83 -12.32 4.89
C VAL A 91 23.69 -12.30 5.89
N GLN A 92 24.00 -12.31 7.19
CA GLN A 92 23.00 -12.22 8.25
C GLN A 92 22.20 -10.92 8.16
N GLU A 93 22.87 -9.79 7.92
CA GLU A 93 22.23 -8.48 7.81
C GLU A 93 21.31 -8.41 6.58
N GLU A 94 21.80 -8.85 5.42
CA GLU A 94 21.02 -8.90 4.19
C GLU A 94 19.78 -9.80 4.32
N MET A 95 19.93 -11.00 4.91
CA MET A 95 18.79 -11.89 5.17
C MET A 95 17.77 -11.27 6.12
N ASN A 96 18.21 -10.56 7.17
CA ASN A 96 17.29 -9.90 8.10
C ASN A 96 16.56 -8.71 7.44
N GLN A 97 17.21 -7.98 6.53
CA GLN A 97 16.55 -6.92 5.74
C GLN A 97 15.51 -7.50 4.78
N LEU A 98 15.84 -8.56 4.05
CA LEU A 98 14.90 -9.26 3.17
C LEU A 98 13.70 -9.82 3.95
N ARG A 99 13.93 -10.37 5.14
CA ARG A 99 12.88 -10.81 6.06
C ARG A 99 11.95 -9.67 6.45
N GLU A 100 12.51 -8.54 6.88
CA GLU A 100 11.72 -7.39 7.30
C GLU A 100 10.85 -6.85 6.17
N LYS A 101 11.43 -6.73 4.96
CA LYS A 101 10.68 -6.36 3.77
C LYS A 101 9.57 -7.35 3.45
N SER A 102 9.86 -8.65 3.47
CA SER A 102 8.87 -9.71 3.24
C SER A 102 7.72 -9.68 4.26
N LEU A 103 8.02 -9.44 5.54
CA LEU A 103 7.00 -9.27 6.57
C LEU A 103 6.14 -8.03 6.35
N GLN A 104 6.75 -6.91 5.93
CA GLN A 104 6.02 -5.69 5.58
C GLN A 104 5.10 -5.95 4.38
N ASP A 105 5.60 -6.58 3.33
CA ASP A 105 4.84 -6.93 2.13
C ASP A 105 3.69 -7.89 2.48
N GLN A 106 3.92 -8.88 3.34
CA GLN A 106 2.89 -9.81 3.81
C GLN A 106 1.81 -9.10 4.64
N ARG A 107 2.20 -8.19 5.54
CA ARG A 107 1.26 -7.37 6.31
C ARG A 107 0.43 -6.49 5.39
N ALA A 108 1.07 -5.79 4.45
CA ALA A 108 0.39 -4.95 3.47
C ALA A 108 -0.59 -5.75 2.60
N ALA A 109 -0.19 -6.95 2.15
CA ALA A 109 -1.05 -7.86 1.40
C ALA A 109 -2.26 -8.33 2.21
N LYS A 110 -2.06 -8.71 3.48
CA LYS A 110 -3.13 -9.11 4.39
C LYS A 110 -4.08 -7.95 4.69
N GLU A 111 -3.56 -6.75 4.90
CA GLU A 111 -4.36 -5.54 5.09
C GLU A 111 -5.15 -5.19 3.82
N ALA A 112 -4.59 -5.37 2.64
CA ALA A 112 -5.29 -5.18 1.37
C ALA A 112 -6.40 -6.22 1.18
N GLU A 113 -6.14 -7.48 1.52
CA GLU A 113 -7.15 -8.55 1.47
C GLU A 113 -8.28 -8.30 2.46
N GLN A 114 -7.96 -7.90 3.69
CA GLN A 114 -8.95 -7.55 4.70
C GLN A 114 -9.81 -6.36 4.22
N ARG A 115 -9.18 -5.30 3.70
CA ARG A 115 -9.89 -4.15 3.12
C ARG A 115 -10.83 -4.56 1.99
N LYS A 116 -10.41 -5.47 1.10
CA LYS A 116 -11.26 -6.02 0.05
C LYS A 116 -12.47 -6.78 0.61
N ASN A 117 -12.26 -7.61 1.63
CA ASN A 117 -13.35 -8.37 2.25
C ASN A 117 -14.34 -7.44 2.97
N ASP A 118 -13.85 -6.45 3.71
CA ASP A 118 -14.67 -5.45 4.38
C ASP A 118 -15.51 -4.64 3.37
N LEU A 119 -14.90 -4.26 2.23
CA LEU A 119 -15.59 -3.64 1.09
C LEU A 119 -16.79 -4.49 0.62
N ILE A 120 -16.60 -5.79 0.42
CA ILE A 120 -17.68 -6.68 -0.05
C ILE A 120 -18.80 -6.76 0.98
N VAL A 121 -18.46 -6.84 2.27
CA VAL A 121 -19.44 -6.91 3.37
C VAL A 121 -20.25 -5.62 3.47
N TYR A 122 -19.60 -4.45 3.43
CA TYR A 122 -20.28 -3.16 3.47
C TYR A 122 -21.21 -2.97 2.27
N LEU A 123 -20.73 -3.29 1.06
CA LEU A 123 -21.56 -3.23 -0.14
C LEU A 123 -22.80 -4.12 -0.01
N ALA A 124 -22.62 -5.37 0.42
CA ALA A 124 -23.72 -6.29 0.57
C ALA A 124 -24.77 -5.77 1.56
N HIS A 125 -24.36 -5.10 2.63
CA HIS A 125 -25.26 -4.47 3.59
C HIS A 125 -26.01 -3.27 2.98
N ASP A 126 -25.28 -2.34 2.37
CA ASP A 126 -25.84 -1.09 1.87
C ASP A 126 -26.69 -1.27 0.60
N LEU A 127 -26.47 -2.34 -0.17
CA LEU A 127 -27.38 -2.75 -1.25
C LEU A 127 -28.63 -3.45 -0.71
N ARG A 128 -28.51 -4.26 0.35
CA ARG A 128 -29.63 -5.05 0.91
C ARG A 128 -30.74 -4.13 1.42
N THR A 129 -30.41 -3.08 2.18
CA THR A 129 -31.41 -2.19 2.79
C THR A 129 -32.36 -1.51 1.79
N PRO A 130 -31.88 -0.79 0.74
CA PRO A 130 -32.75 -0.21 -0.27
C PRO A 130 -33.49 -1.29 -1.07
N LEU A 131 -32.85 -2.42 -1.40
CA LEU A 131 -33.50 -3.51 -2.13
C LEU A 131 -34.67 -4.13 -1.33
N THR A 132 -34.48 -4.41 -0.04
CA THR A 132 -35.56 -4.90 0.83
C THR A 132 -36.69 -3.88 0.94
N SER A 133 -36.37 -2.58 0.96
CA SER A 133 -37.38 -1.53 0.96
C SER A 133 -38.18 -1.50 -0.34
N VAL A 134 -37.51 -1.56 -1.50
CA VAL A 134 -38.16 -1.62 -2.82
C VAL A 134 -39.09 -2.82 -2.90
N ILE A 135 -38.60 -4.01 -2.53
CA ILE A 135 -39.41 -5.23 -2.52
C ILE A 135 -40.61 -5.08 -1.57
N GLY A 136 -40.40 -4.52 -0.37
CA GLY A 136 -41.47 -4.31 0.61
C GLY A 136 -42.60 -3.42 0.08
N TYR A 137 -42.28 -2.25 -0.49
CA TYR A 137 -43.29 -1.35 -1.05
C TYR A 137 -43.99 -1.94 -2.27
N LEU A 138 -43.27 -2.65 -3.14
CA LEU A 138 -43.88 -3.34 -4.29
C LEU A 138 -44.79 -4.49 -3.84
N THR A 139 -44.43 -5.22 -2.79
CA THR A 139 -45.28 -6.26 -2.18
C THR A 139 -46.56 -5.65 -1.60
N LEU A 140 -46.46 -4.55 -0.85
CA LEU A 140 -47.65 -3.84 -0.32
C LEU A 140 -48.58 -3.39 -1.46
N LEU A 141 -48.02 -2.82 -2.53
CA LEU A 141 -48.79 -2.42 -3.72
C LEU A 141 -49.47 -3.58 -4.43
N LYS A 142 -48.90 -4.79 -4.36
CA LYS A 142 -49.42 -6.02 -4.97
C LYS A 142 -50.49 -6.70 -4.10
N GLU A 143 -50.25 -6.79 -2.80
CA GLU A 143 -51.11 -7.50 -1.84
C GLU A 143 -52.33 -6.68 -1.41
N GLU A 144 -52.25 -5.34 -1.47
CA GLU A 144 -53.36 -4.43 -1.14
C GLU A 144 -53.88 -3.68 -2.38
N PRO A 145 -54.66 -4.34 -3.28
CA PRO A 145 -55.18 -3.69 -4.48
C PRO A 145 -56.16 -2.55 -4.18
N GLN A 146 -56.73 -2.50 -2.97
CA GLN A 146 -57.72 -1.50 -2.53
C GLN A 146 -57.09 -0.21 -1.96
N LEU A 147 -55.78 -0.03 -2.06
CA LEU A 147 -55.11 1.22 -1.65
C LEU A 147 -55.70 2.43 -2.38
N SER A 148 -55.87 3.53 -1.64
CA SER A 148 -56.26 4.82 -2.24
C SER A 148 -55.21 5.28 -3.25
N ASN A 149 -55.64 6.06 -4.25
CA ASN A 149 -54.71 6.61 -5.26
C ASN A 149 -53.57 7.42 -4.62
N ALA A 150 -53.84 8.15 -3.53
CA ALA A 150 -52.82 8.91 -2.81
C ALA A 150 -51.75 8.00 -2.17
N MET A 151 -52.16 6.90 -1.51
CA MET A 151 -51.23 5.95 -0.91
C MET A 151 -50.46 5.16 -1.96
N ARG A 152 -51.12 4.78 -3.05
CA ARG A 152 -50.49 4.12 -4.20
C ARG A 152 -49.37 4.99 -4.78
N ASN A 153 -49.66 6.26 -5.07
CA ASN A 153 -48.67 7.21 -5.58
C ASN A 153 -47.49 7.36 -4.60
N ARG A 154 -47.78 7.54 -3.31
CA ARG A 154 -46.74 7.67 -2.27
C ARG A 154 -45.83 6.45 -2.20
N TYR A 155 -46.37 5.24 -2.21
CA TYR A 155 -45.56 4.02 -2.16
C TYR A 155 -44.76 3.79 -3.44
N THR A 156 -45.34 4.11 -4.62
CA THR A 156 -44.61 4.07 -5.89
C THR A 156 -43.44 5.06 -5.89
N GLU A 157 -43.65 6.27 -5.39
CA GLU A 157 -42.60 7.28 -5.30
C GLU A 157 -41.48 6.86 -4.34
N ILE A 158 -41.81 6.31 -3.17
CA ILE A 158 -40.81 5.79 -2.24
C ILE A 158 -40.03 4.62 -2.87
N ALA A 159 -40.71 3.67 -3.52
CA ALA A 159 -40.06 2.56 -4.20
C ALA A 159 -39.10 3.04 -5.30
N LEU A 160 -39.52 4.02 -6.10
CA LEU A 160 -38.69 4.62 -7.15
C LEU A 160 -37.44 5.31 -6.57
N GLN A 161 -37.61 6.13 -5.53
CA GLN A 161 -36.48 6.78 -4.85
C GLN A 161 -35.48 5.76 -4.29
N LYS A 162 -35.96 4.65 -3.71
CA LYS A 162 -35.09 3.58 -3.20
C LYS A 162 -34.38 2.81 -4.32
N ALA A 163 -35.04 2.61 -5.46
CA ALA A 163 -34.43 1.98 -6.64
C ALA A 163 -33.35 2.87 -7.27
N GLN A 164 -33.59 4.17 -7.41
CA GLN A 164 -32.60 5.14 -7.89
C GLN A 164 -31.38 5.22 -6.94
N ARG A 165 -31.60 5.16 -5.63
CA ARG A 165 -30.50 5.07 -4.66
C ARG A 165 -29.68 3.79 -4.83
N LEU A 166 -30.34 2.66 -5.10
CA LEU A 166 -29.66 1.39 -5.36
C LEU A 166 -28.83 1.45 -6.64
N GLU A 167 -29.33 2.07 -7.72
CA GLU A 167 -28.58 2.29 -8.96
C GLU A 167 -27.32 3.11 -8.73
N LEU A 168 -27.42 4.20 -7.98
CA LEU A 168 -26.28 5.04 -7.62
C LEU A 168 -25.21 4.24 -6.84
N LEU A 169 -25.63 3.42 -5.86
CA LEU A 169 -24.73 2.55 -5.09
C LEU A 169 -24.00 1.54 -5.98
N ILE A 170 -24.69 0.97 -6.97
CA ILE A 170 -24.10 0.02 -7.92
C ILE A 170 -23.09 0.73 -8.83
N SER A 171 -23.45 1.90 -9.36
CA SER A 171 -22.56 2.70 -10.21
C SER A 171 -21.26 3.06 -9.47
N GLU A 172 -21.39 3.54 -8.23
CA GLU A 172 -20.25 3.84 -7.36
C GLU A 172 -19.38 2.60 -7.06
N PHE A 173 -19.97 1.41 -6.93
CA PHE A 173 -19.20 0.18 -6.76
C PHE A 173 -18.39 -0.19 -8.01
N PHE A 174 -18.98 -0.07 -9.20
CA PHE A 174 -18.27 -0.30 -10.46
C PHE A 174 -17.12 0.68 -10.65
N GLU A 175 -17.30 1.92 -10.23
CA GLU A 175 -16.26 2.93 -10.21
C GLU A 175 -15.08 2.46 -9.36
N ILE A 176 -15.30 2.02 -8.12
CA ILE A 176 -14.23 1.54 -7.22
C ILE A 176 -13.48 0.34 -7.81
N THR A 177 -14.21 -0.66 -8.32
CA THR A 177 -13.58 -1.86 -8.86
C THR A 177 -12.73 -1.53 -10.09
N ARG A 178 -13.15 -0.56 -10.90
CA ARG A 178 -12.34 -0.01 -11.99
C ARG A 178 -11.13 0.78 -11.46
N PHE A 179 -11.31 1.64 -10.45
CA PHE A 179 -10.24 2.45 -9.86
C PHE A 179 -9.14 1.61 -9.19
N ASN A 180 -9.49 0.52 -8.50
CA ASN A 180 -8.50 -0.36 -7.86
C ASN A 180 -7.75 -1.29 -8.85
N LEU A 181 -8.26 -1.49 -10.06
CA LEU A 181 -7.72 -2.48 -11.01
C LEU A 181 -7.05 -1.84 -12.24
N THR A 182 -7.21 -0.55 -12.48
CA THR A 182 -6.62 0.14 -13.64
C THR A 182 -6.02 1.49 -13.26
N THR A 183 -4.80 1.77 -13.76
CA THR A 183 -4.21 3.12 -13.75
C THR A 183 -5.22 4.11 -14.31
N ILE A 184 -5.53 5.19 -13.58
CA ILE A 184 -6.46 6.23 -14.04
C ILE A 184 -5.91 6.82 -15.34
N VAL A 185 -6.60 6.57 -16.45
CA VAL A 185 -6.32 7.23 -17.73
C VAL A 185 -7.04 8.57 -17.71
N LEU A 186 -6.28 9.65 -17.55
CA LEU A 186 -6.80 11.01 -17.62
C LEU A 186 -6.87 11.46 -19.08
N GLN A 187 -8.01 12.04 -19.46
CA GLN A 187 -8.15 12.76 -20.73
C GLN A 187 -8.02 14.25 -20.41
N THR A 188 -6.78 14.72 -20.33
CA THR A 188 -6.49 16.10 -19.92
C THR A 188 -6.66 17.08 -21.06
N GLU A 189 -7.29 18.22 -20.77
CA GLU A 189 -7.43 19.38 -21.65
C GLU A 189 -7.14 20.66 -20.85
N THR A 190 -7.03 21.82 -21.53
CA THR A 190 -6.86 23.10 -20.83
C THR A 190 -8.23 23.64 -20.43
N THR A 191 -8.46 23.75 -19.13
CA THR A 191 -9.76 24.09 -18.54
C THR A 191 -9.66 25.36 -17.70
N ASP A 192 -10.64 26.25 -17.82
CA ASP A 192 -10.82 27.39 -16.90
C ASP A 192 -11.50 26.91 -15.62
N LEU A 193 -10.70 26.74 -14.56
CA LEU A 193 -11.18 26.27 -13.26
C LEU A 193 -12.11 27.28 -12.60
N SER A 194 -11.92 28.57 -12.85
CA SER A 194 -12.79 29.63 -12.31
C SER A 194 -14.21 29.48 -12.83
N LEU A 195 -14.35 29.32 -14.15
CA LEU A 195 -15.66 29.14 -14.79
C LEU A 195 -16.32 27.81 -14.38
N MET A 196 -15.54 26.73 -14.35
CA MET A 196 -16.03 25.41 -13.95
C MET A 196 -16.55 25.41 -12.50
N LEU A 197 -15.79 25.98 -11.56
CA LEU A 197 -16.23 26.07 -10.16
C LEU A 197 -17.45 26.98 -9.99
N GLU A 198 -17.49 28.11 -10.70
CA GLU A 198 -18.64 29.00 -10.70
C GLU A 198 -19.91 28.27 -11.19
N GLN A 199 -19.84 27.56 -12.31
CA GLN A 199 -20.95 26.75 -12.84
C GLN A 199 -21.45 25.72 -11.83
N LEU A 200 -20.53 24.96 -11.20
CA LEU A 200 -20.89 24.00 -10.17
C LEU A 200 -21.62 24.68 -9.00
N THR A 201 -21.17 25.85 -8.53
CA THR A 201 -21.83 26.53 -7.41
C THR A 201 -23.28 26.92 -7.73
N PHE A 202 -23.59 27.25 -8.99
CA PHE A 202 -24.95 27.53 -9.45
C PHE A 202 -25.84 26.27 -9.44
N GLU A 203 -25.31 25.12 -9.85
CA GLU A 203 -26.05 23.84 -9.86
C GLU A 203 -26.51 23.42 -8.46
N PHE A 204 -25.75 23.79 -7.42
CA PHE A 204 -26.06 23.43 -6.05
C PHE A 204 -27.01 24.39 -5.34
N LEU A 205 -27.39 25.54 -5.93
CA LEU A 205 -28.28 26.52 -5.30
C LEU A 205 -29.58 25.90 -4.73
N PRO A 206 -30.31 25.01 -5.44
CA PRO A 206 -31.52 24.40 -4.89
C PRO A 206 -31.26 23.58 -3.61
N LEU A 207 -30.13 22.87 -3.53
CA LEU A 207 -29.76 22.08 -2.36
C LEU A 207 -29.35 22.98 -1.17
N LEU A 208 -28.75 24.14 -1.45
CA LEU A 208 -28.44 25.12 -0.42
C LEU A 208 -29.73 25.73 0.17
N GLU A 209 -30.71 26.06 -0.68
CA GLU A 209 -32.00 26.61 -0.27
C GLU A 209 -32.76 25.66 0.68
N GLU A 210 -32.75 24.36 0.43
CA GLU A 210 -33.36 23.36 1.33
C GLU A 210 -32.84 23.41 2.78
N LYS A 211 -31.61 23.89 2.98
CA LYS A 211 -30.94 24.00 4.28
C LYS A 211 -30.66 25.45 4.73
N ASN A 212 -31.19 26.45 4.02
CA ASN A 212 -30.88 27.88 4.22
C ASN A 212 -29.38 28.19 4.23
N LEU A 213 -28.59 27.49 3.41
CA LEU A 213 -27.15 27.75 3.27
C LEU A 213 -26.90 28.87 2.27
N ASN A 214 -25.79 29.58 2.42
CA ASN A 214 -25.38 30.64 1.49
C ASN A 214 -23.95 30.43 0.99
N TRP A 215 -23.69 30.81 -0.27
CA TRP A 215 -22.34 30.83 -0.84
C TRP A 215 -21.60 32.13 -0.50
N GLN A 216 -20.32 31.99 -0.18
CA GLN A 216 -19.31 33.05 -0.24
C GLN A 216 -18.26 32.60 -1.25
N LEU A 217 -18.14 33.31 -2.37
CA LEU A 217 -17.22 32.95 -3.45
C LEU A 217 -16.07 33.95 -3.51
N ASN A 218 -14.85 33.43 -3.42
CA ASN A 218 -13.61 34.18 -3.63
C ASN A 218 -12.80 33.48 -4.71
N LEU A 219 -13.29 33.54 -5.95
CA LEU A 219 -12.69 32.86 -7.09
C LEU A 219 -11.81 33.82 -7.89
N GLN A 220 -10.50 33.59 -7.92
CA GLN A 220 -9.62 34.27 -8.86
C GLN A 220 -10.08 33.95 -10.30
N LYS A 221 -10.12 34.96 -11.16
CA LYS A 221 -10.59 34.83 -12.55
C LYS A 221 -9.49 34.30 -13.47
N ASN A 222 -9.90 33.60 -14.53
CA ASN A 222 -9.06 33.09 -15.62
C ASN A 222 -7.93 32.16 -15.17
N VAL A 223 -8.17 31.33 -14.15
CA VAL A 223 -7.20 30.33 -13.70
C VAL A 223 -7.30 29.09 -14.59
N LEU A 224 -6.28 28.84 -15.40
CA LEU A 224 -6.21 27.72 -16.33
C LEU A 224 -5.43 26.54 -15.74
N ALA A 225 -5.91 25.32 -15.95
CA ALA A 225 -5.22 24.09 -15.59
C ALA A 225 -5.30 23.03 -16.69
N THR A 226 -4.28 22.19 -16.82
CA THR A 226 -4.31 21.03 -17.71
C THR A 226 -4.82 19.81 -16.94
N VAL A 227 -6.12 19.54 -17.02
CA VAL A 227 -6.80 18.51 -16.22
C VAL A 227 -7.89 17.81 -17.02
N ASP A 228 -8.38 16.68 -16.50
CA ASP A 228 -9.58 16.02 -17.01
C ASP A 228 -10.81 16.72 -16.40
N THR A 229 -11.49 17.57 -17.18
CA THR A 229 -12.57 18.45 -16.72
C THR A 229 -13.69 17.68 -16.01
N GLU A 230 -14.12 16.55 -16.57
CA GLU A 230 -15.21 15.73 -16.01
C GLU A 230 -14.83 15.15 -14.64
N LYS A 231 -13.61 14.62 -14.52
CA LYS A 231 -13.13 14.04 -13.26
C LYS A 231 -12.90 15.09 -12.19
N ILE A 232 -12.35 16.25 -12.54
CA ILE A 232 -12.17 17.35 -11.59
C ILE A 232 -13.52 17.94 -11.18
N ALA A 233 -14.48 18.11 -12.10
CA ALA A 233 -15.83 18.54 -11.75
C ALA A 233 -16.47 17.58 -10.73
N ARG A 234 -16.26 16.27 -10.91
CA ARG A 234 -16.73 15.26 -9.95
C ARG A 234 -16.05 15.34 -8.58
N VAL A 235 -14.76 15.66 -8.52
CA VAL A 235 -14.07 15.92 -7.24
C VAL A 235 -14.83 17.01 -6.48
N PHE A 236 -15.13 18.12 -7.15
CA PHE A 236 -15.80 19.25 -6.52
C PHE A 236 -17.29 18.99 -6.23
N ASP A 237 -18.02 18.27 -7.08
CA ASP A 237 -19.38 17.80 -6.77
C ASP A 237 -19.40 17.01 -5.44
N ASN A 238 -18.47 16.07 -5.27
CA ASN A 238 -18.35 15.29 -4.03
C ASN A 238 -18.00 16.15 -2.81
N LEU A 239 -17.08 17.10 -2.96
CA LEU A 239 -16.69 18.01 -1.87
C LEU A 239 -17.84 18.95 -1.47
N ILE A 240 -18.53 19.54 -2.45
CA ILE A 240 -19.66 20.45 -2.23
C ILE A 240 -20.83 19.72 -1.58
N ARG A 241 -21.19 18.52 -2.06
CA ARG A 241 -22.23 17.69 -1.42
C ARG A 241 -21.87 17.36 0.03
N ASN A 242 -20.63 17.00 0.31
CA ASN A 242 -20.19 16.76 1.68
C ASN A 242 -20.32 18.01 2.53
N ALA A 243 -19.87 19.16 2.04
CA ALA A 243 -19.99 20.42 2.74
C ALA A 243 -21.45 20.77 3.06
N ILE A 244 -22.38 20.64 2.10
CA ILE A 244 -23.82 20.86 2.32
C ILE A 244 -24.40 19.86 3.33
N ASN A 245 -24.08 18.58 3.20
CA ASN A 245 -24.63 17.52 4.04
C ASN A 245 -24.23 17.66 5.51
N TYR A 246 -22.99 18.07 5.78
CA TYR A 246 -22.43 18.18 7.13
C TYR A 246 -22.42 19.60 7.70
N SER A 247 -22.95 20.58 6.97
CA SER A 247 -23.11 21.95 7.49
C SER A 247 -24.31 22.08 8.43
N TYR A 248 -24.15 22.96 9.42
CA TYR A 248 -25.27 23.46 10.21
C TYR A 248 -26.24 24.26 9.32
N PRO A 249 -27.56 24.17 9.54
CA PRO A 249 -28.52 25.06 8.89
C PRO A 249 -28.18 26.54 9.12
N ASP A 250 -28.62 27.41 8.22
CA ASP A 250 -28.44 28.87 8.32
C ASP A 250 -26.96 29.33 8.38
N SER A 251 -26.04 28.55 7.80
CA SER A 251 -24.61 28.85 7.74
C SER A 251 -24.12 29.13 6.30
N SER A 252 -22.84 29.49 6.17
CA SER A 252 -22.24 29.81 4.86
C SER A 252 -21.17 28.81 4.46
N LEU A 253 -21.11 28.52 3.16
CA LEU A 253 -20.05 27.79 2.47
C LEU A 253 -19.12 28.79 1.81
N LEU A 254 -17.82 28.73 2.09
CA LEU A 254 -16.81 29.58 1.47
C LEU A 254 -15.99 28.74 0.48
N LEU A 255 -16.00 29.14 -0.79
CA LEU A 255 -15.16 28.55 -1.83
C LEU A 255 -14.14 29.59 -2.32
N GLU A 256 -12.87 29.28 -2.17
CA GLU A 256 -11.75 30.12 -2.56
C GLU A 256 -10.93 29.44 -3.66
N LEU A 257 -10.54 30.18 -4.68
CA LEU A 257 -9.61 29.75 -5.72
C LEU A 257 -8.51 30.81 -5.84
N VAL A 258 -7.26 30.39 -5.61
CA VAL A 258 -6.08 31.26 -5.66
C VAL A 258 -4.99 30.58 -6.47
N GLU A 259 -4.43 31.31 -7.44
CA GLU A 259 -3.29 30.86 -8.23
C GLU A 259 -2.02 31.59 -7.77
N SER A 260 -1.01 30.82 -7.34
CA SER A 260 0.30 31.35 -6.92
C SER A 260 1.44 30.58 -7.59
N ASP A 261 2.20 29.75 -6.87
CA ASP A 261 3.16 28.79 -7.45
C ASP A 261 2.45 27.50 -7.91
N SER A 262 1.33 27.19 -7.26
CA SER A 262 0.36 26.17 -7.66
C SER A 262 -1.06 26.73 -7.59
N ILE A 263 -2.03 25.98 -8.08
CA ILE A 263 -3.44 26.32 -7.97
C ILE A 263 -3.97 25.75 -6.66
N HIS A 264 -4.52 26.62 -5.81
CA HIS A 264 -5.09 26.26 -4.52
C HIS A 264 -6.59 26.51 -4.52
N ILE A 265 -7.36 25.49 -4.17
CA ILE A 265 -8.81 25.58 -4.05
C ILE A 265 -9.17 25.17 -2.63
N ARG A 266 -9.88 26.04 -1.91
CA ARG A 266 -10.31 25.81 -0.53
C ARG A 266 -11.82 25.84 -0.43
N LEU A 267 -12.40 24.77 0.10
CA LEU A 267 -13.81 24.70 0.45
C LEU A 267 -13.95 24.65 1.98
N THR A 268 -14.60 25.65 2.54
CA THR A 268 -14.80 25.79 3.98
C THR A 268 -16.29 25.75 4.32
N ASN A 269 -16.64 25.00 5.36
CA ASN A 269 -17.99 24.92 5.86
C ASN A 269 -18.05 24.92 7.39
N ARG A 270 -19.19 25.34 7.95
CA ARG A 270 -19.45 25.27 9.40
C ARG A 270 -20.24 24.03 9.75
N GLY A 271 -19.67 23.16 10.55
CA GLY A 271 -20.25 21.88 10.91
C GLY A 271 -19.59 21.28 12.14
N LYS A 272 -20.03 20.08 12.52
CA LYS A 272 -19.47 19.39 13.69
C LYS A 272 -17.98 19.13 13.50
N THR A 273 -17.15 19.57 14.44
CA THR A 273 -15.70 19.35 14.42
C THR A 273 -15.36 17.87 14.28
N ILE A 274 -14.48 17.55 13.33
CA ILE A 274 -13.98 16.21 13.09
C ILE A 274 -12.77 15.98 14.02
N PRO A 275 -12.75 14.92 14.85
CA PRO A 275 -11.60 14.62 15.69
C PRO A 275 -10.33 14.39 14.87
N GLU A 276 -9.18 14.85 15.37
CA GLU A 276 -7.90 14.79 14.65
C GLU A 276 -7.51 13.38 14.20
N GLU A 277 -7.74 12.38 15.06
CA GLU A 277 -7.54 10.95 14.77
C GLU A 277 -8.37 10.44 13.57
N MET A 278 -9.49 11.11 13.27
CA MET A 278 -10.40 10.75 12.19
C MET A 278 -10.08 11.49 10.89
N ILE A 279 -9.42 12.66 10.95
CA ILE A 279 -9.08 13.48 9.77
C ILE A 279 -8.21 12.68 8.80
N GLY A 280 -7.17 12.00 9.32
CA GLY A 280 -6.28 11.17 8.50
C GLY A 280 -6.98 10.02 7.78
N ARG A 281 -8.16 9.61 8.27
CA ARG A 281 -8.95 8.50 7.76
C ARG A 281 -10.08 8.92 6.81
N LEU A 282 -10.37 10.22 6.66
CA LEU A 282 -11.46 10.72 5.81
C LEU A 282 -11.34 10.31 4.34
N PHE A 283 -10.11 10.07 3.88
CA PHE A 283 -9.81 9.64 2.52
C PHE A 283 -9.64 8.13 2.38
N GLU A 284 -9.82 7.37 3.47
CA GLU A 284 -9.87 5.90 3.42
C GLU A 284 -11.20 5.47 2.78
N PRO A 285 -11.18 4.53 1.82
CA PRO A 285 -12.40 3.94 1.25
C PRO A 285 -13.38 3.49 2.34
N PHE A 286 -14.65 3.87 2.20
CA PHE A 286 -15.77 3.48 3.08
C PHE A 286 -15.70 4.03 4.51
N TYR A 287 -14.71 4.88 4.82
CA TYR A 287 -14.63 5.47 6.13
C TYR A 287 -15.79 6.46 6.34
N ARG A 288 -16.54 6.24 7.42
CA ARG A 288 -17.66 7.07 7.85
C ARG A 288 -17.61 7.22 9.36
N MET A 289 -17.83 8.43 9.85
CA MET A 289 -18.05 8.65 11.27
C MET A 289 -19.35 7.97 11.71
N ASP A 290 -19.36 7.26 12.85
CA ASP A 290 -20.52 6.46 13.29
C ASP A 290 -21.83 7.26 13.42
N SER A 291 -21.73 8.55 13.76
CA SER A 291 -22.89 9.47 13.80
C SER A 291 -23.54 9.74 12.42
N SER A 292 -22.87 9.44 11.30
CA SER A 292 -23.40 9.59 9.94
C SER A 292 -24.13 8.34 9.43
N ARG A 293 -24.08 7.21 10.15
CA ARG A 293 -24.75 5.95 9.75
C ARG A 293 -26.27 6.01 9.89
N ALA A 294 -26.79 6.90 10.75
CA ALA A 294 -28.21 6.99 11.10
C ALA A 294 -29.02 7.98 10.24
N THR A 295 -28.37 8.82 9.43
CA THR A 295 -29.03 9.87 8.66
C THR A 295 -29.29 9.43 7.22
N ALA A 296 -30.50 9.67 6.71
CA ALA A 296 -30.89 9.43 5.32
C ALA A 296 -30.03 10.19 4.28
N THR A 297 -29.29 11.21 4.73
CA THR A 297 -28.32 12.02 3.97
C THR A 297 -26.93 11.39 3.85
N GLY A 298 -26.71 10.22 4.46
CA GLY A 298 -25.39 9.60 4.54
C GLY A 298 -24.88 9.11 3.19
N GLY A 299 -23.90 9.81 2.64
CA GLY A 299 -23.10 9.36 1.50
C GLY A 299 -22.39 8.03 1.77
N THR A 300 -21.91 7.38 0.72
CA THR A 300 -21.38 6.01 0.76
C THR A 300 -19.99 5.88 1.40
N GLY A 301 -19.37 6.99 1.80
CA GLY A 301 -17.98 7.02 2.29
C GLY A 301 -16.95 6.89 1.17
N LEU A 302 -17.36 7.13 -0.08
CA LEU A 302 -16.53 6.91 -1.26
C LEU A 302 -16.15 8.17 -2.04
N GLY A 303 -16.91 9.25 -1.86
CA GLY A 303 -16.65 10.49 -2.59
C GLY A 303 -15.26 11.06 -2.32
N LEU A 304 -14.80 11.07 -1.06
CA LEU A 304 -13.49 11.60 -0.68
C LEU A 304 -12.31 10.72 -1.13
N PRO A 305 -12.34 9.38 -0.96
CA PRO A 305 -11.33 8.49 -1.53
C PRO A 305 -11.17 8.64 -3.04
N ILE A 306 -12.29 8.64 -3.79
CA ILE A 306 -12.26 8.81 -5.25
C ILE A 306 -11.70 10.19 -5.61
N ALA A 307 -12.10 11.24 -4.88
CA ALA A 307 -11.58 12.58 -5.09
C ALA A 307 -10.05 12.63 -4.90
N LYS A 308 -9.52 11.97 -3.87
CA LYS A 308 -8.08 11.89 -3.62
C LYS A 308 -7.34 11.19 -4.76
N GLU A 309 -7.83 10.04 -5.23
CA GLU A 309 -7.20 9.30 -6.34
C GLU A 309 -7.19 10.11 -7.65
N ILE A 310 -8.30 10.79 -7.98
CA ILE A 310 -8.37 11.66 -9.16
C ILE A 310 -7.34 12.79 -9.08
N LEU A 311 -7.22 13.43 -7.91
CA LEU A 311 -6.28 14.53 -7.69
C LEU A 311 -4.83 14.06 -7.75
N LEU A 312 -4.51 12.93 -7.11
CA LEU A 312 -3.18 12.31 -7.17
C LEU A 312 -2.80 11.96 -8.61
N ALA A 313 -3.71 11.36 -9.38
CA ALA A 313 -3.49 11.07 -10.80
C ALA A 313 -3.26 12.33 -11.63
N SER A 314 -3.88 13.46 -11.24
CA SER A 314 -3.71 14.77 -11.89
C SER A 314 -2.45 15.52 -11.43
N GLY A 315 -1.59 14.89 -10.62
CA GLY A 315 -0.38 15.51 -10.05
C GLY A 315 -0.67 16.49 -8.91
N GLY A 316 -1.90 16.52 -8.41
CA GLY A 316 -2.37 17.32 -7.30
C GLY A 316 -2.41 16.56 -5.97
N ASP A 317 -3.03 17.18 -4.97
CA ASP A 317 -3.27 16.58 -3.65
C ASP A 317 -4.51 17.18 -2.97
N ILE A 318 -5.03 16.49 -1.95
CA ILE A 318 -6.13 16.95 -1.10
C ILE A 318 -5.84 16.69 0.37
N SER A 319 -6.10 17.69 1.21
CA SER A 319 -6.07 17.57 2.66
C SER A 319 -7.35 18.12 3.28
N ALA A 320 -7.61 17.73 4.53
CA ALA A 320 -8.72 18.22 5.32
C ALA A 320 -8.20 18.71 6.67
N GLU A 321 -8.81 19.78 7.16
CA GLU A 321 -8.57 20.34 8.49
C GLU A 321 -9.93 20.57 9.17
N SER A 322 -10.01 20.31 10.47
CA SER A 322 -11.22 20.65 11.22
C SER A 322 -10.88 21.13 12.61
N LYS A 323 -11.40 22.32 12.96
CA LYS A 323 -11.19 22.96 14.25
C LYS A 323 -12.32 23.95 14.50
N ASP A 324 -12.73 24.11 15.77
CA ASP A 324 -13.68 25.14 16.20
C ASP A 324 -14.95 25.21 15.30
N GLU A 325 -15.56 24.04 15.07
CA GLU A 325 -16.76 23.86 14.24
C GLU A 325 -16.63 24.30 12.78
N THR A 326 -15.38 24.41 12.32
CA THR A 326 -15.03 24.71 10.94
C THR A 326 -14.36 23.49 10.33
N ILE A 327 -14.77 23.13 9.12
CA ILE A 327 -14.17 22.06 8.31
C ILE A 327 -13.66 22.71 7.03
N ILE A 328 -12.43 22.40 6.65
CA ILE A 328 -11.74 22.96 5.50
C ILE A 328 -11.20 21.80 4.67
N PHE A 329 -11.54 21.76 3.38
CA PHE A 329 -10.88 20.92 2.39
C PHE A 329 -9.95 21.78 1.54
N ASN A 330 -8.67 21.43 1.50
CA ASN A 330 -7.67 22.11 0.69
C ASN A 330 -7.29 21.19 -0.48
N VAL A 331 -7.48 21.66 -1.70
CA VAL A 331 -7.09 20.99 -2.95
C VAL A 331 -5.94 21.77 -3.58
N ARG A 332 -4.90 21.05 -4.00
CA ARG A 332 -3.77 21.60 -4.75
C ARG A 332 -3.70 20.96 -6.13
N LEU A 333 -3.57 21.76 -7.17
CA LEU A 333 -3.33 21.31 -8.54
C LEU A 333 -2.04 21.94 -9.10
N PRO A 334 -1.28 21.21 -9.93
CA PRO A 334 -0.13 21.77 -10.60
C PRO A 334 -0.57 22.82 -11.64
N LYS A 335 0.29 23.80 -11.89
CA LYS A 335 0.09 24.70 -13.02
C LYS A 335 0.30 23.97 -14.34
N PRO A 336 -0.35 24.43 -15.42
CA PRO A 336 0.02 23.99 -16.76
C PRO A 336 1.51 24.27 -16.96
N ALA A 337 2.26 23.27 -17.43
CA ALA A 337 3.65 23.47 -17.81
C ALA A 337 3.66 24.50 -18.94
N ASN A 338 4.32 25.65 -18.71
CA ASN A 338 4.50 26.67 -19.74
C ASN A 338 5.06 26.00 -21.01
N SER A 339 4.28 26.04 -22.09
CA SER A 339 4.70 25.61 -23.42
C SER A 339 5.68 26.61 -24.02
#